data_AF-A0A914S6H1-F1
#
_entry.id   AF-A0A914S6H1-F1
#
_cell.length_a   1.000
_cell.length_b   1.000
_cell.length_c   1.000
_cell.angle_alpha   90.00
_cell.angle_beta   90.00
_cell.angle_gamma   90.00
#
_symmetry.space_group_name_H-M   'P 1'
#
loop_
_entity.id
_entity.type
_entity.pdbx_description
1 polymer ?
#
loop_
_entity_poly.entity_id
_entity_poly.type
_entity_poly.pdbx_seq_one_letter_code
_entity_poly.pdbx_strand_id
1 'polypeptide(L)'
;MSELWYYNAVFRDKILKWNGWGYNDSAFILDDTGVVTFTGSRYDMAGVKMPYFRPWFEANMGVRAEYRTPSQMRTELLAPEAVDNQEFIDFLKANDISYSNAAQHRIVRSHGHT
;
A
#
# COMPACT_ATOMS: atom_id res chain seq x y z
N MET A 1 -10.78 -29.92 -7.89
CA MET A 1 -10.48 -28.83 -8.84
C MET A 1 -10.82 -27.48 -8.18
N SER A 2 -10.52 -27.23 -6.91
CA SER A 2 -9.24 -27.03 -6.21
C SER A 2 -8.49 -25.76 -6.63
N GLU A 3 -8.77 -24.67 -5.90
CA GLU A 3 -7.82 -23.67 -5.37
C GLU A 3 -6.86 -22.92 -6.31
N LEU A 4 -7.03 -23.02 -7.64
CA LEU A 4 -6.10 -22.42 -8.61
C LEU A 4 -6.57 -21.12 -9.27
N TRP A 5 -7.68 -20.51 -8.82
CA TRP A 5 -8.02 -19.09 -9.11
C TRP A 5 -7.34 -18.12 -8.13
N TYR A 6 -6.29 -18.64 -7.48
CA TYR A 6 -5.09 -18.02 -6.96
C TYR A 6 -4.90 -16.55 -7.37
N TYR A 7 -5.00 -15.65 -6.38
CA TYR A 7 -4.10 -14.50 -6.23
C TYR A 7 -3.72 -13.75 -7.52
N ASN A 8 -4.69 -13.42 -8.37
CA ASN A 8 -4.52 -12.28 -9.26
C ASN A 8 -4.62 -11.02 -8.41
N ALA A 9 -3.57 -10.77 -7.61
CA ALA A 9 -3.32 -9.47 -7.04
C ALA A 9 -3.40 -8.49 -8.21
N VAL A 10 -4.45 -7.67 -8.21
CA VAL A 10 -4.69 -6.69 -9.26
C VAL A 10 -3.41 -5.89 -9.44
N PHE A 11 -3.07 -5.50 -10.67
CA PHE A 11 -1.86 -4.73 -11.02
C PHE A 11 -1.49 -3.66 -9.97
N ARG A 12 -2.50 -2.97 -9.41
CA ARG A 12 -2.38 -2.03 -8.29
C ARG A 12 -1.60 -2.60 -7.09
N ASP A 13 -1.96 -3.76 -6.58
CA ASP A 13 -1.47 -4.28 -5.29
C ASP A 13 0.00 -4.69 -5.33
N LYS A 14 0.53 -4.97 -6.53
CA LYS A 14 1.96 -5.28 -6.72
C LYS A 14 2.81 -4.02 -6.84
N ILE A 15 2.20 -2.89 -7.21
CA ILE A 15 2.93 -1.69 -7.65
C ILE A 15 2.74 -0.51 -6.69
N LEU A 16 1.56 -0.38 -6.10
CA LEU A 16 1.18 0.72 -5.22
C LEU A 16 1.10 0.25 -3.76
N LYS A 17 1.40 1.18 -2.86
CA LYS A 17 1.23 0.96 -1.43
C LYS A 17 -0.25 0.75 -1.11
N TRP A 18 -0.54 -0.20 -0.25
CA TRP A 18 -1.91 -0.48 0.19
C TRP A 18 -2.37 0.48 1.29
N ASN A 19 -1.45 0.94 2.14
CA ASN A 19 -1.70 1.76 3.33
C ASN A 19 -1.09 3.17 3.27
N GLY A 20 -0.84 3.68 2.07
CA GLY A 20 -0.17 4.96 1.93
C GLY A 20 -0.06 5.40 0.49
N TRP A 21 0.58 6.55 0.29
CA TRP A 21 0.69 7.17 -1.01
C TRP A 21 1.77 6.52 -1.90
N GLY A 22 1.44 6.37 -3.19
CA GLY A 22 2.40 6.11 -4.27
C GLY A 22 2.90 4.68 -4.39
N TYR A 23 4.05 4.53 -5.05
CA TYR A 23 4.63 3.25 -5.45
C TYR A 23 5.31 2.51 -4.29
N ASN A 24 5.30 1.17 -4.32
CA ASN A 24 5.95 0.32 -3.32
C ASN A 24 7.47 0.54 -3.23
N ASP A 25 8.10 0.92 -4.33
CA ASP A 25 9.55 1.14 -4.44
C ASP A 25 10.00 2.55 -4.01
N SER A 26 9.08 3.45 -3.68
CA SER A 26 9.34 4.89 -3.54
C SER A 26 8.95 5.40 -2.15
N ALA A 27 9.91 5.61 -1.26
CA ALA A 27 9.68 6.07 0.10
C ALA A 27 10.89 6.83 0.65
N PHE A 28 10.68 7.68 1.66
CA PHE A 28 11.77 8.21 2.48
C PHE A 28 12.17 7.17 3.53
N ILE A 29 13.46 6.89 3.63
CA ILE A 29 14.04 5.99 4.62
C ILE A 29 15.22 6.66 5.32
N LEU A 30 15.54 6.20 6.53
CA LEU A 30 16.83 6.49 7.17
C LEU A 30 17.83 5.41 6.73
N ASP A 31 18.99 5.83 6.23
CA ASP A 31 20.10 4.91 5.96
C ASP A 31 20.79 4.44 7.26
N ASP A 32 21.84 3.64 7.13
CA ASP A 32 22.65 3.12 8.23
C ASP A 32 23.35 4.23 9.04
N THR A 33 23.61 5.37 8.42
CA THR A 33 24.15 6.57 9.07
C THR A 33 23.08 7.48 9.69
N GLY A 34 21.80 7.13 9.54
CA GLY A 34 20.67 7.93 10.04
C GLY A 34 20.34 9.15 9.19
N VAL A 35 20.83 9.22 7.95
CA VAL A 35 20.52 10.27 6.97
C VAL A 35 19.32 9.85 6.14
N VAL A 36 18.41 10.80 5.85
CA VAL A 36 17.25 10.52 5.02
C VAL A 36 17.67 10.36 3.55
N THR A 37 17.16 9.32 2.91
CA THR A 37 17.31 9.06 1.47
C THR A 37 15.95 8.65 0.88
N PHE A 38 15.71 8.96 -0.40
CA PHE A 38 14.51 8.51 -1.11
C PHE A 38 14.81 7.23 -1.91
N THR A 39 13.99 6.19 -1.78
CA THR A 39 14.21 4.88 -2.41
C THR A 39 13.75 4.83 -3.87
N GLY A 40 14.20 3.79 -4.58
CA GLY A 40 13.77 3.48 -5.95
C GLY A 40 14.57 4.22 -7.01
N SER A 41 13.96 4.42 -8.18
CA SER A 41 14.59 5.09 -9.34
C SER A 41 13.59 5.91 -10.17
N ARG A 42 12.37 6.13 -9.65
CA ARG A 42 11.30 6.82 -10.38
C ARG A 42 11.45 8.32 -10.43
N TYR A 43 12.17 8.90 -9.47
CA TYR A 43 12.28 10.34 -9.29
C TYR A 43 13.76 10.70 -9.24
N ASP A 44 14.11 11.89 -9.73
CA ASP A 44 15.51 12.36 -9.77
C ASP A 44 16.16 12.46 -8.38
N MET A 45 15.35 12.58 -7.33
CA MET A 45 15.82 12.60 -5.93
C MET A 45 16.12 11.21 -5.36
N ALA A 46 15.79 10.13 -6.09
CA ALA A 46 16.00 8.78 -5.60
C ALA A 46 17.51 8.49 -5.46
N GLY A 47 17.89 7.89 -4.33
CA GLY A 47 19.29 7.64 -3.96
C GLY A 47 20.05 8.87 -3.45
N VAL A 48 19.48 10.07 -3.50
CA VAL A 48 20.14 11.29 -3.01
C VAL A 48 20.04 11.38 -1.49
N LYS A 49 21.18 11.57 -0.83
CA LYS A 49 21.25 11.82 0.62
C LYS A 49 20.76 13.23 0.97
N MET A 50 19.91 13.34 1.97
CA MET A 50 19.30 14.59 2.42
C MET A 50 19.69 14.89 3.88
N PRO A 51 20.94 15.35 4.13
CA PRO A 51 21.51 15.44 5.47
C PRO A 51 20.77 16.42 6.40
N TYR A 52 20.13 17.45 5.86
CA TYR A 52 19.40 18.45 6.65
C TYR A 52 17.93 18.11 6.88
N PHE A 53 17.42 17.05 6.25
CA PHE A 53 15.98 16.78 6.27
C PHE A 53 15.49 16.32 7.64
N ARG A 54 16.16 15.31 8.23
CA ARG A 54 15.88 14.87 9.61
C ARG A 54 16.13 16.00 10.64
N PRO A 55 17.31 16.65 10.69
CA PRO A 55 17.57 17.72 11.66
C PRO A 55 16.53 18.83 11.64
N TRP A 56 16.02 19.22 10.46
CA TRP A 56 14.96 20.21 10.36
C TRP A 56 13.68 19.75 11.06
N PHE A 57 13.23 18.51 10.85
CA PHE A 57 12.06 17.96 11.53
C PHE A 57 12.26 17.86 13.05
N GLU A 58 13.42 17.38 13.51
CA GLU A 58 13.69 17.24 14.94
C GLU A 58 13.70 18.60 15.65
N ALA A 59 14.25 19.64 15.01
CA ALA A 59 14.33 20.98 15.57
C ALA A 59 12.98 21.73 15.58
N ASN A 60 12.10 21.47 14.60
CA ASN A 60 10.89 22.29 14.38
C ASN A 60 9.58 21.58 14.74
N MET A 61 9.54 20.25 14.70
CA MET A 61 8.31 19.46 14.84
C MET A 61 8.31 18.57 16.09
N GLY A 62 9.39 18.57 16.89
CA GLY A 62 9.51 17.77 18.10
C GLY A 62 9.50 16.25 17.86
N VAL A 63 9.74 15.81 16.63
CA VAL A 63 9.85 14.39 16.28
C VAL A 63 11.26 13.88 16.57
N ARG A 64 11.41 12.58 16.87
CA ARG A 64 12.72 11.94 17.05
C ARG A 64 12.72 10.55 16.43
N ALA A 65 13.79 10.19 15.74
CA ALA A 65 13.88 8.91 15.01
C ALA A 65 13.82 7.66 15.92
N GLU A 66 14.09 7.84 17.21
CA GLU A 66 14.01 6.79 18.22
C GLU A 66 12.57 6.40 18.57
N TYR A 67 11.60 7.30 18.37
CA TYR A 67 10.19 7.05 18.64
C TYR A 67 9.48 6.65 17.34
N ARG A 68 9.32 5.34 17.14
CA ARG A 68 8.67 4.78 15.95
C ARG A 68 7.29 4.22 16.28
N THR A 69 6.33 4.46 15.39
CA THR A 69 5.02 3.82 15.42
C THR A 69 4.97 2.78 14.30
N PRO A 70 4.93 1.47 14.61
CA PRO A 70 4.81 0.44 13.59
C PRO A 70 3.45 0.55 12.89
N SER A 71 3.44 0.30 11.58
CA SER A 71 2.19 0.21 10.81
C SER A 71 1.49 -1.12 11.05
N GLN A 72 0.16 -1.14 10.88
CA GLN A 72 -0.64 -2.38 10.89
C GLN A 72 -0.19 -3.31 9.77
N MET A 73 -0.21 -4.63 10.02
CA MET A 73 0.10 -5.60 8.96
C MET A 73 -1.11 -5.81 8.05
N ARG A 74 -0.87 -5.97 6.75
CA ARG A 74 -1.94 -6.20 5.77
C ARG A 74 -2.78 -7.45 6.08
N THR A 75 -2.15 -8.46 6.67
CA THR A 75 -2.77 -9.73 7.10
C THR A 75 -3.68 -9.59 8.32
N GLU A 76 -3.56 -8.50 9.08
CA GLU A 76 -4.38 -8.23 10.27
C GLU A 76 -5.66 -7.45 9.93
N LEU A 77 -5.81 -7.01 8.67
CA LEU A 77 -6.99 -6.27 8.23
C LEU A 77 -8.22 -7.18 8.18
N LEU A 78 -9.27 -6.74 8.87
CA LEU A 78 -10.59 -7.36 8.84
C LEU A 78 -11.49 -6.55 7.91
N ALA A 79 -11.97 -7.18 6.84
CA ALA A 79 -13.06 -6.63 6.04
C ALA A 79 -14.37 -7.35 6.41
N PRO A 80 -15.51 -6.63 6.46
CA PRO A 80 -16.81 -7.30 6.55
C PRO A 80 -16.99 -8.28 5.39
N GLU A 81 -17.69 -9.39 5.65
CA GLU A 81 -18.07 -10.35 4.61
C GLU A 81 -18.81 -9.66 3.45
N ALA A 82 -18.59 -10.17 2.24
CA ALA A 82 -19.33 -9.70 1.08
C ALA A 82 -20.79 -10.21 1.15
N VAL A 83 -21.74 -9.38 0.73
CA VAL A 83 -23.13 -9.78 0.59
C VAL A 83 -23.37 -10.06 -0.89
N ASP A 84 -23.56 -11.34 -1.21
CA ASP A 84 -23.64 -11.80 -2.59
C ASP A 84 -25.09 -11.91 -3.08
N ASN A 85 -25.32 -11.44 -4.31
CA ASN A 85 -26.52 -11.75 -5.08
C ASN A 85 -26.11 -12.67 -6.22
N GLN A 86 -26.53 -13.95 -6.15
CA GLN A 86 -26.08 -14.97 -7.09
C GLN A 86 -26.55 -14.70 -8.52
N GLU A 87 -27.78 -14.20 -8.71
CA GLU A 87 -28.30 -13.88 -10.05
C GLU A 87 -27.47 -12.78 -10.73
N PHE A 88 -27.08 -11.75 -9.96
CA PHE A 88 -26.20 -10.70 -10.48
C PHE A 88 -24.79 -11.23 -10.80
N ILE A 89 -24.23 -12.08 -9.94
CA ILE A 89 -22.92 -12.69 -10.18
C ILE A 89 -22.94 -13.56 -11.44
N ASP A 90 -24.00 -14.33 -11.65
CA ASP A 90 -24.15 -15.18 -12.82
C ASP A 90 -24.30 -14.35 -14.09
N PHE A 91 -25.01 -13.21 -14.02
CA PHE A 91 -25.03 -12.23 -15.10
C PHE A 91 -23.63 -11.71 -15.44
N LEU A 92 -22.81 -11.33 -14.45
CA LEU A 92 -21.43 -10.85 -14.71
C LEU A 92 -20.59 -11.93 -15.41
N LYS A 93 -20.67 -13.18 -14.93
CA LYS A 93 -19.94 -14.32 -15.52
C LYS A 93 -20.39 -14.62 -16.94
N ALA A 94 -21.70 -14.64 -17.20
CA ALA A 94 -22.25 -14.90 -18.53
C ALA A 94 -21.86 -13.84 -19.57
N ASN A 95 -21.53 -12.63 -19.12
CA ASN A 95 -21.11 -11.51 -19.96
C ASN A 95 -19.58 -11.26 -19.92
N ASP A 96 -18.80 -12.17 -19.35
CA ASP A 96 -17.34 -12.05 -19.23
C ASP A 96 -16.87 -10.74 -18.54
N ILE A 97 -17.67 -10.25 -17.59
CA ILE A 97 -17.34 -9.05 -16.81
C ILE A 97 -16.51 -9.46 -15.59
N SER A 98 -15.25 -9.03 -15.56
CA SER A 98 -14.36 -9.28 -14.44
C SER A 98 -14.85 -8.60 -13.16
N TYR A 99 -14.89 -9.35 -12.06
CA TYR A 99 -15.27 -8.85 -10.75
C TYR A 99 -14.44 -9.52 -9.65
N SER A 100 -14.47 -8.95 -8.44
CA SER A 100 -13.86 -9.57 -7.26
C SER A 100 -14.52 -9.09 -5.98
N ASN A 101 -14.97 -10.03 -5.15
CA ASN A 101 -15.45 -9.76 -3.79
C ASN A 101 -14.38 -10.04 -2.71
N ALA A 102 -13.14 -10.31 -3.11
CA ALA A 102 -12.05 -10.55 -2.17
C ALA A 102 -11.84 -9.35 -1.24
N ALA A 103 -11.76 -9.60 0.07
CA ALA A 103 -11.60 -8.59 1.12
C ALA A 103 -10.52 -7.56 0.79
N GLN A 104 -9.34 -8.03 0.39
CA GLN A 104 -8.18 -7.19 0.10
C GLN A 104 -8.38 -6.26 -1.10
N HIS A 105 -9.13 -6.70 -2.13
CA HIS A 105 -9.44 -5.86 -3.29
C HIS A 105 -10.46 -4.76 -2.96
N ARG A 106 -11.35 -5.03 -2.02
CA ARG A 106 -12.35 -4.06 -1.52
C ARG A 106 -11.69 -3.01 -0.64
N ILE A 107 -10.84 -3.41 0.32
CA ILE A 107 -10.15 -2.50 1.24
C ILE A 107 -9.36 -1.43 0.47
N VAL A 108 -8.54 -1.82 -0.50
CA VAL A 108 -7.69 -0.86 -1.25
C VAL A 108 -8.46 0.12 -2.14
N ARG A 109 -9.78 -0.09 -2.29
CA ARG A 109 -10.71 0.78 -3.03
C ARG A 109 -11.71 1.48 -2.12
N SER A 110 -11.64 1.25 -0.80
CA SER A 110 -12.58 1.81 0.17
C SER A 110 -12.13 3.14 0.77
N HIS A 111 -10.98 3.69 0.34
CA HIS A 111 -10.43 4.92 0.88
C HIS A 111 -9.67 5.75 -0.16
N GLY A 112 -9.57 7.05 0.12
CA GLY A 112 -8.65 7.98 -0.54
C GLY A 112 -7.35 8.12 0.25
N HIS A 113 -6.85 9.35 0.39
CA HIS A 113 -5.61 9.68 1.10
C HIS A 113 -5.79 10.83 2.08
N THR A 114 -6.86 10.77 2.88
CA THR A 114 -7.15 11.74 3.94
C THR A 114 -6.63 11.25 5.29
#